data_AF-W8AU51-F1
#
_entry.id   AF-W8AU51-F1
#
_cell.length_a   1.000
_cell.length_b   1.000
_cell.length_c   1.000
_cell.angle_alpha   90.00
_cell.angle_beta   90.00
_cell.angle_gamma   90.00
#
_symmetry.space_group_name_H-M   'P 1'
#
loop_
_entity.id
_entity.type
_entity.pdbx_description
1 polymer ?
#
loop_
_entity_poly.entity_id
_entity_poly.type
_entity_poly.pdbx_seq_one_letter_code
_entity_poly.pdbx_strand_id
1 'polypeptide(L)'
;KPGQPSTSTAKPNIYGAKVMLCTWWDHKGVLYYELLKSGQTINGDLYRKQLIRLNKAIAKKRPDYATRHESMIFHHDNAGPHVARPVKNSLENCGWEVLPPS
;
A
#
# COMPACT_ATOMS: atom_id res chain seq x y z
N LYS A 1 34.93 -22.21 37.12
CA LYS A 1 33.51 -21.81 37.10
C LYS A 1 32.91 -22.26 35.78
N PRO A 2 31.94 -23.18 35.73
CA PRO A 2 31.29 -23.55 34.47
C PRO A 2 30.39 -22.40 34.01
N GLY A 3 30.49 -22.05 32.72
CA GLY A 3 29.74 -20.94 32.10
C GLY A 3 28.24 -21.18 32.09
N GLN A 4 27.47 -20.12 32.32
CA GLN A 4 26.01 -20.14 32.26
C GLN A 4 25.53 -20.57 30.86
N PRO A 5 24.48 -21.38 30.75
CA PRO A 5 23.85 -21.66 29.48
C PRO A 5 23.20 -20.38 28.95
N SER A 6 23.47 -20.07 27.67
CA SER A 6 22.83 -18.98 26.96
C SER A 6 21.34 -19.25 26.80
N THR A 7 20.51 -18.26 27.15
CA THR A 7 19.07 -18.29 26.92
C THR A 7 18.80 -18.35 25.42
N SER A 8 18.24 -19.48 24.98
CA SER A 8 17.74 -19.67 23.61
C SER A 8 16.52 -18.78 23.39
N THR A 9 16.64 -17.78 22.52
CA THR A 9 15.51 -16.98 22.06
C THR A 9 14.57 -17.89 21.25
N ALA A 10 13.29 -17.92 21.62
CA ALA A 10 12.30 -18.68 20.87
C ALA A 10 12.27 -18.21 19.40
N LYS A 11 12.37 -19.17 18.46
CA LYS A 11 12.27 -18.87 17.03
C LYS A 11 10.89 -18.24 16.76
N PRO A 12 10.79 -17.09 16.08
CA PRO A 12 9.51 -16.51 15.76
C PRO A 12 8.68 -17.54 15.00
N ASN A 13 7.46 -17.82 15.50
CA ASN A 13 6.54 -18.73 14.84
C ASN A 13 6.06 -18.08 13.54
N ILE A 14 6.73 -18.43 12.44
CA ILE A 14 6.40 -17.96 11.08
C ILE A 14 5.03 -18.43 10.58
N TYR A 15 4.36 -19.34 11.31
CA TYR A 15 3.00 -19.80 11.06
C TYR A 15 1.93 -19.01 11.84
N GLY A 16 2.32 -17.94 12.54
CA GLY A 16 1.39 -17.02 13.19
C GLY A 16 0.49 -16.27 12.20
N ALA A 17 -0.63 -15.74 12.69
CA ALA A 17 -1.59 -14.96 11.91
C ALA A 17 -0.95 -13.66 11.37
N LYS A 18 -0.33 -13.71 10.19
CA LYS A 18 0.30 -12.55 9.55
C LYS A 18 -0.78 -11.68 8.88
N VAL A 19 -0.95 -10.48 9.40
CA VAL A 19 -1.76 -9.42 8.78
C VAL A 19 -0.89 -8.54 7.89
N MET A 20 -1.45 -8.04 6.80
CA MET A 20 -0.77 -7.14 5.87
C MET A 20 -1.38 -5.75 5.98
N LEU A 21 -0.55 -4.74 6.21
CA LEU A 21 -0.95 -3.33 6.24
C LEU A 21 -0.60 -2.70 4.89
N CYS A 22 -1.60 -2.18 4.19
CA CYS A 22 -1.42 -1.35 3.00
C CYS A 22 -1.60 0.11 3.42
N THR A 23 -0.62 0.98 3.15
CA THR A 23 -0.67 2.39 3.56
C THR A 23 -0.27 3.31 2.42
N TRP A 24 -1.02 4.39 2.25
CA TRP A 24 -0.75 5.47 1.29
C TRP A 24 -0.68 6.81 2.03
N TRP A 25 0.32 7.61 1.71
CA TRP A 25 0.64 8.83 2.42
C TRP A 25 1.33 9.84 1.49
N ASP A 26 1.33 11.10 1.89
CA ASP A 26 2.06 12.19 1.24
C ASP A 26 2.87 12.99 2.28
N HIS A 27 3.56 14.05 1.86
CA HIS A 27 4.33 14.92 2.76
C HIS A 27 3.51 15.55 3.91
N LYS A 28 2.18 15.56 3.81
CA LYS A 28 1.26 16.05 4.85
C LYS A 28 0.72 14.91 5.75
N GLY A 29 1.12 13.66 5.52
CA GLY A 29 0.79 12.50 6.34
C GLY A 29 -0.08 11.43 5.65
N VAL A 30 -0.70 10.57 6.46
CA VAL A 30 -1.42 9.37 5.98
C VAL A 30 -2.76 9.71 5.33
N LEU A 31 -2.93 9.29 4.08
CA LEU A 31 -4.15 9.48 3.28
C LEU A 31 -5.14 8.34 3.51
N TYR A 32 -4.70 7.10 3.39
CA TYR A 32 -5.53 5.91 3.54
C TYR A 32 -4.67 4.74 3.99
N TYR A 33 -5.27 3.83 4.75
CA TYR A 33 -4.65 2.54 5.07
C TYR A 33 -5.73 1.47 5.13
N GLU A 34 -5.33 0.23 4.87
CA GLU A 34 -6.21 -0.93 4.96
C GLU A 34 -5.43 -2.10 5.56
N LEU A 35 -6.00 -2.70 6.62
CA LEU A 35 -5.47 -3.92 7.21
C LEU A 35 -6.19 -5.12 6.60
N LEU A 36 -5.43 -6.00 5.95
CA LEU A 36 -5.98 -7.21 5.35
C LEU A 36 -6.17 -8.29 6.41
N LYS A 37 -7.10 -9.21 6.15
CA LYS A 37 -7.29 -10.40 6.99
C LYS A 37 -6.01 -11.23 7.00
N SER A 38 -5.79 -11.97 8.09
CA SER A 38 -4.63 -12.85 8.21
C SER A 38 -4.57 -13.82 7.02
N GLY A 39 -3.40 -13.92 6.39
CA GLY A 39 -3.17 -14.80 5.23
C GLY A 39 -3.78 -14.32 3.91
N GLN A 40 -4.40 -13.14 3.87
CA GLN A 40 -4.90 -12.55 2.63
C GLN A 40 -3.77 -11.85 1.87
N THR A 41 -3.63 -12.18 0.58
CA THR A 41 -2.63 -11.59 -0.32
C THR A 41 -3.25 -10.48 -1.18
N ILE A 42 -2.45 -9.48 -1.55
CA ILE A 42 -2.85 -8.45 -2.53
C ILE A 42 -2.89 -9.08 -3.92
N ASN A 43 -4.04 -9.00 -4.58
CA ASN A 43 -4.19 -9.28 -6.00
C ASN A 43 -4.62 -8.00 -6.75
N GLY A 44 -4.61 -8.04 -8.08
CA GLY A 44 -4.88 -6.85 -8.89
C GLY A 44 -6.27 -6.23 -8.64
N ASP A 45 -7.29 -7.06 -8.40
CA ASP A 45 -8.65 -6.58 -8.11
C ASP A 45 -8.77 -5.91 -6.73
N LEU A 46 -8.12 -6.49 -5.72
CA LEU A 46 -8.08 -5.91 -4.38
C LEU A 46 -7.33 -4.59 -4.41
N TYR A 47 -6.18 -4.54 -5.08
CA TYR A 47 -5.40 -3.32 -5.25
C TYR A 47 -6.20 -2.25 -6.00
N ARG A 48 -6.88 -2.60 -7.09
CA ARG A 48 -7.80 -1.70 -7.79
C ARG A 48 -8.87 -1.12 -6.87
N LYS A 49 -9.52 -1.96 -6.04
CA LYS A 49 -10.54 -1.50 -5.07
C LYS A 49 -9.93 -0.55 -4.04
N GLN A 50 -8.70 -0.82 -3.59
CA GLN A 50 -7.97 0.07 -2.69
C GLN A 50 -7.69 1.43 -3.34
N LEU A 51 -7.28 1.48 -4.61
CA LEU A 51 -7.06 2.73 -5.34
C LEU A 51 -8.33 3.58 -5.46
N ILE A 52 -9.49 2.96 -5.72
CA ILE A 52 -10.78 3.68 -5.76
C ILE A 52 -11.12 4.29 -4.39
N ARG A 53 -10.85 3.56 -3.30
CA ARG A 53 -11.06 4.06 -1.93
C ARG A 53 -10.06 5.17 -1.58
N LEU A 54 -8.80 5.00 -1.98
CA LEU A 54 -7.76 6.00 -1.84
C LEU A 54 -8.16 7.30 -2.55
N ASN A 55 -8.65 7.24 -3.79
CA ASN A 55 -9.08 8.42 -4.54
C ASN A 55 -10.17 9.20 -3.78
N LYS A 56 -11.15 8.50 -3.20
CA LYS A 56 -12.18 9.12 -2.33
C LYS A 56 -11.57 9.74 -1.06
N ALA A 57 -10.60 9.06 -0.44
CA ALA A 57 -9.93 9.56 0.75
C ALA A 57 -9.11 10.82 0.46
N ILE A 58 -8.44 10.88 -0.69
CA ILE A 58 -7.69 12.04 -1.17
C ILE A 58 -8.63 13.22 -1.37
N ALA A 59 -9.72 13.04 -2.11
CA ALA A 59 -10.71 14.10 -2.32
C ALA A 59 -11.23 14.71 -1.00
N LYS A 60 -11.35 13.89 0.06
CA LYS A 60 -11.78 14.35 1.40
C LYS A 60 -10.66 15.01 2.20
N LYS A 61 -9.45 14.45 2.20
CA LYS A 61 -8.33 14.88 3.07
C LYS A 61 -7.43 15.95 2.45
N ARG A 62 -7.47 16.08 1.13
CA ARG A 62 -6.64 16.98 0.30
C ARG A 62 -7.51 17.66 -0.76
N PRO A 63 -8.52 18.45 -0.35
CA PRO A 63 -9.38 19.14 -1.32
C PRO A 63 -8.58 20.10 -2.22
N ASP A 64 -7.41 20.56 -1.75
CA ASP A 64 -6.47 21.38 -2.51
C ASP A 64 -5.86 20.67 -3.74
N TYR A 65 -5.91 19.33 -3.81
CA TYR A 65 -5.46 18.59 -4.99
C TYR A 65 -6.50 18.63 -6.12
N ALA A 66 -7.78 18.83 -5.81
CA ALA A 66 -8.82 18.92 -6.83
C ALA A 66 -8.74 20.23 -7.65
N THR A 67 -8.14 21.28 -7.08
CA THR A 67 -8.00 22.59 -7.73
C THR A 67 -6.65 22.76 -8.45
N ARG A 68 -5.75 21.79 -8.35
CA ARG A 68 -4.46 21.83 -9.05
C ARG A 68 -4.66 21.43 -10.51
N HIS A 69 -4.00 22.16 -11.41
CA HIS A 69 -3.92 21.80 -12.82
C HIS A 69 -2.93 20.65 -13.09
N GLU A 70 -2.07 20.36 -12.12
CA GLU A 70 -1.07 19.29 -12.20
C GLU A 70 -1.67 17.94 -11.80
N SER A 71 -1.40 16.92 -12.61
CA SER A 71 -1.72 15.53 -12.29
C SER A 71 -1.02 15.09 -11.01
N MET A 72 -1.70 14.27 -10.20
CA MET A 72 -1.09 13.72 -9.00
C MET A 72 -0.07 12.64 -9.37
N ILE A 73 1.17 12.79 -8.89
CA ILE A 73 2.23 11.81 -9.08
C ILE A 73 2.06 10.68 -8.06
N PHE A 74 1.94 9.45 -8.54
CA PHE A 74 1.75 8.24 -7.76
C PHE A 74 2.99 7.33 -7.85
N HIS A 75 3.54 6.98 -6.69
CA HIS A 75 4.70 6.09 -6.58
C HIS A 75 4.31 4.81 -5.85
N HIS A 76 4.64 3.66 -6.43
CA HIS A 76 4.43 2.35 -5.83
C HIS A 76 5.46 1.35 -6.37
N ASP A 77 5.60 0.21 -5.70
CA ASP A 77 6.49 -0.86 -6.13
C ASP A 77 5.93 -1.63 -7.34
N ASN A 78 6.86 -2.23 -8.10
CA ASN A 78 6.59 -3.00 -9.33
C ASN A 78 6.06 -4.44 -9.06
N ALA A 79 5.37 -4.66 -7.93
CA ALA A 79 4.82 -5.97 -7.62
C ALA A 79 3.80 -6.38 -8.70
N GLY A 80 3.76 -7.68 -9.04
CA GLY A 80 2.89 -8.22 -10.10
C GLY A 80 1.43 -7.72 -10.06
N PRO A 81 0.76 -7.71 -8.88
CA PRO A 81 -0.58 -7.15 -8.75
C PRO A 81 -0.70 -5.68 -9.14
N HIS A 82 0.35 -4.87 -8.91
CA HIS A 82 0.31 -3.42 -9.10
C HIS A 82 0.53 -2.99 -10.55
N VAL A 83 1.13 -3.86 -11.38
CA VAL A 83 1.29 -3.61 -12.83
C VAL A 83 0.25 -4.33 -13.69
N ALA A 84 -0.72 -4.98 -13.07
CA ALA A 84 -1.82 -5.62 -13.76
C ALA A 84 -2.66 -4.60 -14.55
N ARG A 85 -3.18 -4.99 -15.71
CA ARG A 85 -3.99 -4.12 -16.58
C ARG A 85 -5.15 -3.41 -15.85
N PRO A 86 -5.94 -4.07 -14.98
CA PRO A 86 -7.03 -3.39 -14.27
C PRO A 86 -6.55 -2.25 -13.37
N VAL A 87 -5.33 -2.36 -12.85
CA VAL A 87 -4.71 -1.35 -11.98
C VAL A 87 -4.25 -0.16 -12.82
N LYS A 88 -3.55 -0.41 -13.93
CA LYS A 88 -3.13 0.63 -14.88
C LYS A 88 -4.32 1.47 -15.35
N ASN A 89 -5.38 0.81 -15.81
CA ASN A 89 -6.61 1.49 -16.23
C ASN A 89 -7.24 2.32 -15.09
N SER A 90 -7.12 1.86 -13.84
CA SER A 90 -7.68 2.59 -12.70
C SER A 90 -6.86 3.84 -12.36
N LEU A 91 -5.53 3.77 -12.48
CA LEU A 91 -4.63 4.91 -12.29
C LEU A 91 -4.86 5.97 -13.38
N GLU A 92 -4.98 5.54 -14.64
CA GLU A 92 -5.32 6.40 -15.78
C GLU A 92 -6.67 7.10 -15.58
N ASN A 93 -7.70 6.34 -15.17
CA ASN A 93 -9.03 6.90 -14.90
C ASN A 93 -9.04 7.89 -13.72
N CYS A 94 -8.07 7.82 -12.81
CA CYS A 94 -7.92 8.80 -11.75
C CYS A 94 -7.10 10.03 -12.18
N GLY A 95 -6.54 10.04 -13.39
CA GLY A 95 -5.66 11.09 -13.89
C GLY A 95 -4.31 11.13 -13.16
N TRP A 96 -3.83 9.99 -12.65
CA TRP A 96 -2.59 9.94 -11.89
C TRP A 96 -1.41 9.59 -12.79
N GLU A 97 -0.33 10.34 -12.65
CA GLU A 97 0.94 10.04 -13.31
C GLU A 97 1.71 9.03 -12.47
N VAL A 98 2.10 7.90 -13.05
CA VAL A 98 2.82 6.85 -12.32
C VAL A 98 4.31 7.04 -12.53
N LEU A 99 5.08 7.17 -11.45
CA LEU A 99 6.53 7.22 -11.55
C LEU A 99 7.09 5.91 -12.10
N PRO A 100 8.13 5.96 -12.96
CA PRO A 100 8.79 4.76 -13.43
C PRO A 100 9.40 3.99 -12.24
N PRO A 101 9.39 2.65 -12.28
CA PRO A 101 10.01 1.85 -11.24
C PRO A 101 11.52 2.13 -11.20
N SER A 102 12.06 2.34 -10.00
CA SER A 102 13.49 2.50 -9.72
C SER A 102 14.26 1.19 -9.78
#